data_AF-A0A7D8H6R0-F1
#
_entry.id   AF-A0A7D8H6R0-F1
#
_cell.length_a   1.000
_cell.length_b   1.000
_cell.length_c   1.000
_cell.angle_alpha   90.00
_cell.angle_beta   90.00
_cell.angle_gamma   90.00
#
_symmetry.space_group_name_H-M   'P 1'
#
loop_
_entity.id
_entity.type
_entity.pdbx_description
1 polymer ?
#
loop_
_entity_poly.entity_id
_entity_poly.type
_entity_poly.pdbx_seq_one_letter_code
_entity_poly.pdbx_strand_id
1 'polypeptide(L)' 'MKTVVTDRDLAEIREEDVDVLKVMAHPVRLQIVNGLMHHKMCNVTQLTEILSLPQSTVSQHLSKLRGTVLRVERD' A
#
# COMPACT_ATOMS: atom_id res chain seq x y z
N MET A 1 -8.18 35.73 -29.62
CA MET A 1 -6.95 34.93 -29.82
C MET A 1 -6.35 34.61 -28.46
N LYS A 2 -5.89 33.36 -28.27
CA LYS A 2 -5.29 32.75 -27.05
C LYS A 2 -6.30 32.42 -25.93
N THR A 3 -6.46 31.20 -25.41
CA THR A 3 -5.87 29.89 -25.72
C THR A 3 -6.86 28.81 -25.25
N VAL A 4 -6.98 27.75 -26.04
CA VAL A 4 -7.60 26.47 -25.75
C VAL A 4 -6.93 25.79 -24.55
N VAL A 5 -7.67 25.41 -23.51
CA VAL A 5 -7.54 24.10 -22.85
C VAL A 5 -8.93 23.67 -22.41
N THR A 6 -9.40 22.56 -22.97
CA THR A 6 -10.67 21.89 -22.71
C THR A 6 -10.87 21.58 -21.23
N ASP A 7 -12.10 21.82 -20.77
CA ASP A 7 -12.75 21.37 -19.53
C ASP A 7 -12.77 19.83 -19.46
N ARG A 8 -11.59 19.20 -19.38
CA ARG A 8 -11.46 17.76 -19.17
C ARG A 8 -11.43 17.53 -17.67
N ASP A 9 -12.50 16.94 -17.16
CA ASP A 9 -12.55 16.11 -15.95
C ASP A 9 -11.28 16.20 -15.09
N LEU A 10 -11.11 17.31 -14.36
CA LEU A 10 -10.14 17.36 -13.26
C LEU A 10 -10.70 16.41 -12.20
N ALA A 11 -10.36 15.13 -12.32
CA ALA A 11 -10.70 14.13 -11.32
C ALA A 11 -10.30 14.70 -9.96
N GLU A 12 -11.31 14.99 -9.14
CA GLU A 12 -11.11 15.55 -7.80
C GLU A 12 -10.28 14.55 -7.01
N ILE A 13 -9.02 14.89 -6.74
CA ILE A 13 -8.12 14.05 -5.95
C ILE A 13 -8.57 14.17 -4.50
N ARG A 14 -9.07 13.05 -3.95
CA ARG A 14 -9.51 13.01 -2.56
C ARG A 14 -8.29 12.86 -1.64
N GLU A 15 -8.32 13.50 -0.48
CA GLU A 15 -7.21 13.42 0.48
C GLU A 15 -6.93 11.99 0.93
N GLU A 16 -7.96 11.13 1.04
CA GLU A 16 -7.76 9.72 1.37
C GLU A 16 -6.93 8.96 0.32
N ASP A 17 -7.07 9.29 -0.97
CA ASP A 17 -6.31 8.65 -2.04
C ASP A 17 -4.83 9.02 -1.92
N VAL A 18 -4.58 10.29 -1.60
CA VAL A 18 -3.22 10.79 -1.33
C VAL A 18 -2.62 10.09 -0.11
N ASP A 19 -3.41 9.88 0.95
CA ASP A 19 -2.94 9.23 2.17
C ASP A 19 -2.62 7.75 1.97
N VAL A 20 -3.41 7.02 1.17
CA VAL A 20 -3.08 5.65 0.75
C VAL A 20 -1.73 5.63 0.02
N LEU A 21 -1.50 6.55 -0.92
CA LEU A 21 -0.23 6.65 -1.65
C LEU A 21 0.95 6.99 -0.73
N LYS A 22 0.80 7.96 0.18
CA LYS A 22 1.83 8.31 1.18
C LYS A 22 2.19 7.10 2.05
N VAL A 23 1.17 6.36 2.50
CA VAL A 23 1.40 5.14 3.27
C VAL A 23 2.08 4.10 2.39
N MET A 24 1.72 3.89 1.13
CA MET A 24 2.35 2.86 0.30
C MET A 24 3.79 3.17 -0.11
N ALA A 25 4.18 4.45 -0.27
CA ALA A 25 5.41 4.90 -0.94
C ALA A 25 6.77 4.38 -0.40
N HIS A 26 6.81 3.65 0.71
CA HIS A 26 8.06 3.06 1.19
C HIS A 26 8.34 1.72 0.48
N PRO A 27 9.58 1.47 -0.01
CA PRO A 27 9.91 0.28 -0.79
C PRO A 27 9.47 -1.04 -0.16
N VAL A 28 9.75 -1.23 1.14
CA VAL A 28 9.35 -2.44 1.87
C VAL A 28 7.83 -2.62 1.92
N ARG A 29 7.06 -1.52 1.98
CA ARG A 29 5.59 -1.60 2.01
C ARG A 29 5.03 -1.96 0.64
N LEU A 30 5.62 -1.46 -0.44
CA LEU A 30 5.32 -1.91 -1.80
C LEU A 30 5.65 -3.40 -2.00
N GLN A 31 6.77 -3.88 -1.45
CA GLN A 31 7.12 -5.30 -1.49
C GLN A 31 6.08 -6.17 -0.76
N ILE A 32 5.62 -5.74 0.42
CA ILE A 32 4.53 -6.42 1.16
C ILE A 32 3.25 -6.48 0.33
N VAL A 33 2.81 -5.34 -0.24
CA VAL A 33 1.61 -5.28 -1.09
C VAL A 33 1.77 -6.19 -2.30
N ASN A 34 2.91 -6.16 -2.97
CA ASN A 34 3.20 -7.03 -4.11
C ASN A 34 3.18 -8.52 -3.72
N GLY A 35 3.74 -8.90 -2.57
CA GLY A 35 3.67 -10.27 -2.06
C GLY A 35 2.21 -10.71 -1.85
N LEU A 36 1.40 -9.87 -1.21
CA LEU A 36 -0.02 -10.18 -0.97
C LEU A 36 -0.85 -10.23 -2.27
N MET A 37 -0.51 -9.45 -3.29
CA MET A 37 -1.16 -9.53 -4.61
C MET A 37 -0.98 -10.91 -5.27
N HIS A 38 0.15 -11.58 -5.03
CA HIS A 38 0.42 -12.91 -5.59
C HIS A 38 -0.15 -14.05 -4.74
N HIS A 39 -0.19 -13.88 -3.41
CA HIS A 39 -0.53 -14.96 -2.48
C HIS A 39 -1.91 -14.84 -1.80
N LYS A 40 -2.67 -13.77 -2.08
CA LYS A 40 -4.00 -13.40 -1.55
C LYS A 40 -4.06 -13.18 -0.04
N MET A 41 -3.56 -14.13 0.77
CA MET A 41 -3.54 -14.07 2.22
C MET A 41 -2.24 -14.67 2.74
N CYS A 42 -1.55 -13.94 3.61
CA CYS A 42 -0.32 -14.39 4.24
C CYS A 42 -0.29 -13.94 5.70
N ASN A 43 0.22 -14.81 6.57
CA ASN A 43 0.60 -14.43 7.92
C ASN A 43 1.98 -13.75 7.93
N VAL A 44 2.35 -13.20 9.10
CA VAL A 44 3.60 -12.45 9.28
C VAL A 44 4.84 -13.31 8.99
N THR A 45 4.82 -14.58 9.40
CA THR A 45 5.94 -15.51 9.17
C THR A 45 6.12 -15.80 7.68
N GLN A 46 5.04 -16.07 6.96
CA GLN A 46 5.08 -16.27 5.50
C GLN A 46 5.63 -15.03 4.77
N LEU A 47 5.18 -13.83 5.14
CA LEU A 47 5.71 -12.59 4.55
C LEU A 47 7.19 -12.37 4.88
N THR A 48 7.62 -12.76 6.08
CA THR A 48 9.03 -12.69 6.50
C THR A 48 9.90 -13.58 5.60
N GLU A 49 9.45 -14.79 5.31
CA GLU A 49 10.14 -15.74 4.42
C GLU A 49 10.15 -15.25 2.97
N ILE A 50 8.99 -14.85 2.43
CA ILE A 50 8.84 -14.38 1.05
C ILE A 50 9.74 -13.16 0.78
N LEU A 51 9.77 -12.22 1.72
CA LEU A 51 10.52 -10.97 1.54
C LEU A 51 11.98 -11.09 1.98
N SER A 52 12.35 -12.18 2.67
CA SER A 52 13.68 -12.37 3.24
C SER A 52 14.13 -11.17 4.11
N LEU A 53 13.18 -10.62 4.89
CA LEU A 53 13.39 -9.50 5.81
C LEU A 53 13.20 -9.96 7.25
N PRO A 54 13.78 -9.26 8.26
CA PRO A 54 13.51 -9.57 9.65
C PRO A 54 12.02 -9.45 10.00
N GLN A 55 11.50 -10.36 10.83
CA GLN A 55 10.09 -10.37 11.23
C GLN A 55 9.67 -9.07 11.91
N SER A 56 10.57 -8.45 12.69
CA SER A 56 10.34 -7.15 13.32
C SER A 56 10.15 -6.03 12.29
N THR A 57 10.95 -6.03 11.22
CA THR A 57 10.83 -5.11 10.09
C THR A 57 9.49 -5.29 9.38
N VAL A 58 9.12 -6.52 9.05
CA VAL A 58 7.83 -6.84 8.42
C VAL A 58 6.67 -6.40 9.31
N SER A 59 6.72 -6.74 10.60
CA SER A 59 5.68 -6.38 11.59
C SER A 59 5.52 -4.86 11.75
N GLN A 60 6.64 -4.13 11.77
CA GLN A 60 6.63 -2.67 11.84
C GLN A 60 5.96 -2.05 10.61
N HIS A 61 6.25 -2.56 9.42
CA HIS A 61 5.64 -2.07 8.18
C HIS A 61 4.16 -2.46 8.06
N LEU A 62 3.78 -3.68 8.44
CA LEU A 62 2.38 -4.12 8.50
C LEU A 62 1.55 -3.24 9.44
N SER A 63 2.12 -2.82 10.58
CA SER A 63 1.44 -1.93 11.52
C SER A 63 1.08 -0.57 10.91
N LYS A 64 1.87 -0.09 9.95
CA LYS A 64 1.59 1.16 9.20
C LYS A 64 0.63 0.96 8.04
N LEU A 65 0.56 -0.24 7.47
CA LEU A 65 -0.32 -0.56 6.35
C LEU A 65 -1.74 -0.92 6.79
N ARG A 66 -1.88 -1.48 8.00
CA ARG A 66 -3.16 -1.93 8.56
C ARG A 66 -4.15 -0.77 8.67
N GLY A 67 -5.34 -0.96 8.11
CA GLY A 67 -6.44 0.01 8.20
C GLY A 67 -6.41 1.12 7.16
N THR A 68 -5.28 1.32 6.46
CA THR A 68 -5.19 2.24 5.32
C THR A 68 -5.10 1.49 4.00
N VAL A 69 -4.20 0.52 3.91
CA VAL A 69 -3.92 -0.24 2.68
C VAL A 69 -4.37 -1.69 2.81
N LEU A 70 -4.18 -2.28 3.99
CA LEU A 70 -4.43 -3.70 4.24
C LEU A 70 -5.56 -3.91 5.23
N ARG A 71 -6.43 -4.87 4.92
CA ARG A 71 -7.38 -5.48 5.86
C ARG A 71 -6.69 -6.65 6.55
N VAL A 72 -7.00 -6.86 7.83
CA VAL A 72 -6.39 -7.90 8.65
C VAL A 72 -7.51 -8.68 9.32
N GLU A 73 -7.49 -10.00 9.15
CA GLU A 73 -8.34 -10.93 9.87
C GLU A 73 -7.58 -11.44 11.11
N ARG A 74 -8.30 -11.55 12.24
CA ARG A 74 -7.76 -12.09 13.49
C ARG A 74 -8.54 -13.36 13.80
N ASP A 75 -7.92 -14.49 13.52
CA ASP A 75 -8.32 -15.81 14.02
C ASP A 75 -7.63 -16.11 15.36
#